data_AF-A0A8T4EGL0-F1
#
_entry.id   AF-A0A8T4EGL0-F1
#
_cell.length_a   1.000
_cell.length_b   1.000
_cell.length_c   1.000
_cell.angle_alpha   90.00
_cell.angle_beta   90.00
_cell.angle_gamma   90.00
#
_symmetry.space_group_name_H-M   'P 1'
#
loop_
_entity.id
_entity.type
_entity.pdbx_description
1 polymer ?
#
loop_
_entity_poly.entity_id
_entity_poly.type
_entity_poly.pdbx_seq_one_letter_code
_entity_poly.pdbx_strand_id
1 'polypeptide(L)' 'MDKSLNLVEGLEKVHYGKYVVVPSFSDRHVIAYDKNPLRALKKAEKAGYEEPVLIYVPNPKIPHYYFCGLERRIA' A
#
# COMPACT_ATOMS: atom_id res chain seq x y z
N MET A 1 2.81 13.59 -21.70
CA MET A 1 2.28 13.83 -20.34
C MET A 1 2.79 12.72 -19.47
N ASP A 2 3.77 13.03 -18.63
CA ASP A 2 4.29 12.09 -17.64
C ASP A 2 3.20 11.89 -16.59
N LYS A 3 2.39 10.83 -16.75
CA LYS A 3 1.48 10.38 -15.70
C LYS A 3 2.37 9.70 -14.66
N SER A 4 3.03 10.51 -13.83
CA SER A 4 3.59 10.05 -12.59
C SER A 4 2.53 9.17 -11.93
N LEU A 5 2.88 7.89 -11.77
CA LEU A 5 1.95 6.84 -11.34
C LEU A 5 1.62 7.09 -9.87
N ASN A 6 0.71 8.03 -9.60
CA ASN A 6 0.22 8.31 -8.26
C ASN A 6 -0.63 7.11 -7.85
N LEU A 7 0.01 6.14 -7.19
CA LEU A 7 -0.60 4.89 -6.76
C LEU A 7 -1.78 5.12 -5.80
N VAL A 8 -1.81 6.27 -5.13
CA VAL A 8 -2.90 6.70 -4.25
C VAL A 8 -3.13 8.19 -4.47
N GLU A 9 -4.37 8.59 -4.74
CA GLU A 9 -4.74 10.00 -4.78
C GLU A 9 -4.90 10.54 -3.36
N GLY A 10 -4.40 11.74 -3.08
CA GLY A 10 -4.44 12.31 -1.73
C GLY A 10 -3.43 11.68 -0.75
N LEU A 11 -2.22 11.33 -1.22
CA LEU A 11 -1.10 10.95 -0.35
C LEU A 11 -0.67 12.12 0.54
N GLU A 12 -1.43 12.34 1.60
CA GLU A 12 -1.14 13.32 2.62
C GLU A 12 -0.02 12.84 3.55
N LYS A 13 0.67 13.79 4.19
CA LYS A 13 1.71 13.49 5.20
C LYS A 13 1.22 12.56 6.31
N VAL A 14 -0.09 12.48 6.54
CA VAL A 14 -0.71 11.62 7.55
C VAL A 14 -0.59 10.12 7.25
N HIS A 15 -0.29 9.72 6.01
CA HIS A 15 -0.17 8.31 5.60
C HIS A 15 1.28 7.79 5.58
N TYR A 16 2.29 8.64 5.75
CA TYR A 16 3.69 8.20 5.76
C TYR A 16 3.98 7.16 6.84
N GLY A 17 4.68 6.10 6.44
CA GLY A 17 5.03 4.97 7.29
C GLY A 17 3.85 4.05 7.65
N LYS A 18 2.74 4.14 6.91
CA LYS A 18 1.54 3.32 7.12
C LYS A 18 1.25 2.45 5.90
N TYR A 19 0.49 1.40 6.14
CA TYR A 19 -0.19 0.64 5.11
C TYR A 19 -1.55 1.27 4.84
N VAL A 20 -1.80 1.58 3.58
CA VAL A 20 -3.02 2.16 3.05
C VAL A 20 -3.73 1.10 2.23
N VAL A 21 -5.05 1.10 2.30
CA VAL A 21 -5.90 0.18 1.58
C VAL A 21 -6.80 0.98 0.65
N VAL A 22 -6.83 0.55 -0.61
CA VAL A 22 -7.71 1.09 -1.65
C VAL A 22 -8.59 -0.04 -2.22
N PRO A 23 -9.78 0.25 -2.76
CA PRO A 23 -10.66 -0.79 -3.30
C PRO A 23 -10.02 -1.59 -4.44
N SER A 24 -9.27 -0.93 -5.34
CA SER A 24 -8.59 -1.58 -6.47
C SER A 24 -7.44 -0.71 -7.01
N PHE A 25 -6.68 -1.18 -8.00
CA PHE A 25 -5.68 -0.33 -8.67
C PHE A 25 -6.30 0.81 -9.51
N SER A 26 -7.57 0.64 -9.90
CA SER A 26 -8.33 1.61 -10.69
C SER A 26 -9.01 2.65 -9.80
N ASP A 27 -9.54 2.22 -8.65
CA ASP A 27 -10.09 3.10 -7.61
C ASP A 27 -9.08 3.27 -6.49
N ARG A 28 -8.39 4.41 -6.52
CA ARG A 28 -7.26 4.73 -5.64
C ARG A 28 -7.67 5.50 -4.39
N HIS A 29 -8.96 5.56 -4.07
CA HIS A 29 -9.43 6.23 -2.87
C HIS A 29 -9.08 5.41 -1.62
N VAL A 30 -8.56 6.08 -0.59
CA VAL A 30 -8.17 5.43 0.65
C VAL A 30 -9.41 5.07 1.48
N ILE A 31 -9.66 3.78 1.63
CA ILE A 31 -10.80 3.27 2.42
C ILE A 31 -10.40 2.85 3.84
N ALA A 32 -9.12 2.50 4.04
CA ALA A 32 -8.58 2.19 5.37
C ALA A 32 -7.06 2.42 5.42
N TYR A 33 -6.53 2.61 6.62
CA TYR A 33 -5.09 2.64 6.86
C TYR A 33 -4.72 2.19 8.28
N ASP A 34 -3.50 1.67 8.44
CA ASP A 34 -2.94 1.30 9.74
C ASP A 34 -1.40 1.18 9.66
N LYS A 35 -0.70 1.15 10.80
CA LYS A 35 0.74 0.81 10.84
C LYS A 35 0.97 -0.70 10.68
N ASN A 36 -0.03 -1.52 10.99
CA ASN A 36 0.01 -2.96 10.81
C ASN A 36 -0.77 -3.38 9.54
N PRO A 37 -0.16 -4.12 8.60
CA PRO A 37 -0.78 -4.45 7.31
C PRO A 37 -2.07 -5.26 7.47
N LEU A 38 -2.08 -6.24 8.38
CA LEU A 38 -3.24 -7.11 8.62
C LEU A 38 -4.41 -6.33 9.24
N ARG A 39 -4.12 -5.36 10.11
CA ARG A 39 -5.17 -4.50 10.69
C ARG A 39 -5.79 -3.57 9.65
N ALA A 40 -4.98 -3.07 8.71
CA ALA A 40 -5.48 -2.23 7.63
C ALA A 40 -6.43 -3.04 6.72
N LEU A 41 -6.01 -4.24 6.27
CA LEU A 41 -6.84 -5.14 5.47
C LEU A 41 -8.15 -5.52 6.18
N LYS A 42 -8.08 -5.96 7.44
CA LYS A 42 -9.27 -6.33 8.21
C LYS A 42 -10.28 -5.19 8.35
N LYS A 43 -9.87 -3.93 8.35
CA LYS A 43 -10.80 -2.78 8.36
C LYS A 43 -11.56 -2.69 7.03
N ALA A 44 -10.89 -2.90 5.90
CA ALA A 44 -11.51 -2.89 4.58
C ALA A 44 -12.43 -4.11 4.38
N GLU A 45 -12.00 -5.31 4.75
CA GLU A 45 -12.83 -6.52 4.70
C GLU A 45 -14.12 -6.35 5.53
N LYS A 46 -14.01 -5.80 6.75
CA LYS A 46 -15.18 -5.50 7.60
C LYS A 46 -16.12 -4.45 7.01
N ALA A 47 -15.63 -3.59 6.12
CA ALA A 47 -16.41 -2.60 5.41
C ALA A 47 -17.05 -3.15 4.12
N GLY A 48 -16.85 -4.43 3.80
CA GLY A 48 -17.47 -5.11 2.65
C GLY A 48 -16.61 -5.13 1.39
N TYR A 49 -15.32 -4.81 1.46
CA TYR A 49 -14.41 -4.91 0.32
C TYR A 49 -13.78 -6.30 0.27
N GLU A 50 -14.06 -7.06 -0.80
CA GLU A 50 -13.65 -8.47 -0.93
C GLU A 50 -12.19 -8.66 -1.37
N GLU A 51 -11.69 -7.83 -2.29
CA GLU A 51 -10.31 -7.92 -2.80
C GLU A 51 -9.58 -6.56 -2.76
N PRO A 52 -9.45 -5.94 -1.58
CA PRO A 52 -8.83 -4.64 -1.48
C PRO A 52 -7.31 -4.71 -1.68
N VAL A 53 -6.74 -3.66 -2.26
CA VAL A 53 -5.29 -3.55 -2.52
C VAL A 53 -4.60 -2.87 -1.34
N LEU A 54 -3.57 -3.52 -0.80
CA LEU A 54 -2.72 -2.98 0.26
C LEU A 54 -1.46 -2.35 -0.32
N ILE A 55 -1.18 -1.10 0.05
CA ILE A 55 -0.04 -0.31 -0.42
C ILE A 55 0.71 0.23 0.80
N TYR A 56 2.02 -0.01 0.88
CA TYR A 56 2.85 0.63 1.88
C TYR A 56 3.28 2.02 1.40
N VAL A 57 3.05 3.04 2.23
CA VAL A 57 3.48 4.40 1.95
C VAL A 57 4.78 4.67 2.72
N PRO A 58 5.94 4.72 2.04
CA PRO A 58 7.21 4.96 2.69
C PRO A 58 7.27 6.36 3.31
N ASN A 59 8.04 6.51 4.39
CA ASN A 59 8.32 7.82 4.95
C ASN A 59 9.49 8.42 4.16
N PRO A 60 9.32 9.59 3.51
CA PRO A 60 10.37 10.16 2.66
C PRO A 60 11.65 10.54 3.43
N LYS A 61 11.60 10.63 4.77
CA LYS A 61 12.78 10.89 5.61
C LYS A 61 13.57 9.64 5.98
N ILE A 62 13.05 8.45 5.66
CA ILE A 62 13.66 7.17 6.04
C ILE A 62 14.06 6.45 4.75
N PRO A 63 15.33 6.07 4.58
CA PRO A 63 15.74 5.27 3.43
C PRO A 63 15.15 3.85 3.54
N HIS A 64 14.58 3.35 2.45
CA HIS A 64 14.01 2.01 2.36
C HIS A 64 14.87 1.14 1.43
N TYR A 65 15.41 0.05 1.96
CA TYR A 65 16.22 -0.91 1.20
C TYR A 65 15.41 -2.18 0.97
N TYR A 66 15.30 -2.63 -0.28
CA TYR A 66 14.60 -3.85 -0.67
C TYR A 66 15.61 -4.82 -1.26
N PHE A 67 15.73 -6.01 -0.68
CA PHE A 67 16.54 -7.08 -1.23
C PHE A 67 15.64 -8.02 -2.02
N CYS A 68 15.82 -8.05 -3.34
CA CYS A 68 15.20 -9.06 -4.20
C CYS A 68 16.18 -10.23 -4.34
N GLY A 69 15.96 -11.29 -3.57
CA GLY A 69 16.72 -12.53 -3.71
C GLY A 69 16.16 -13.35 -4.87
N LEU A 70 16.99 -13.61 -5.89
CA LEU A 70 16.67 -14.60 -6.90
C LEU A 70 16.89 -15.98 -6.28
N GLU A 71 15.84 -16.63 -5.79
CA GLU A 71 15.93 -18.03 -5.34
C GLU A 71 16.25 -18.90 -6.57
N ARG A 72 17.54 -19.16 -6.81
CA ARG A 72 17.92 -20.25 -7.71
C ARG A 72 17.64 -21.54 -6.96
N ARG A 73 16.55 -22.21 -7.32
CA ARG A 73 16.38 -23.63 -7.00
C ARG A 73 17.53 -24.38 -7.66
N ILE A 74 18.44 -24.90 -6.85
CA ILE A 74 19.42 -25.88 -7.32
C ILE A 74 18.61 -27.16 -7.58
N ALA A 75 18.56 -27.57 -8.84
CA ALA A 75 17.91 -28.81 -9.29
C ALA A 75 18.74 -30.03 -8.89
#